data_AF-A0A6C0F0B0-F1
#
_entry.id   AF-A0A6C0F0B0-F1
#
_cell.length_a   1.000
_cell.length_b   1.000
_cell.length_c   1.000
_cell.angle_alpha   90.00
_cell.angle_beta   90.00
_cell.angle_gamma   90.00
#
_symmetry.space_group_name_H-M   'P 1'
#
loop_
_entity.id
_entity.type
_entity.pdbx_description
1 polymer ?
#
loop_
_entity_poly.entity_id
_entity_poly.type
_entity_poly.pdbx_seq_one_letter_code
_entity_poly.pdbx_strand_id
1 'polypeptide(L)'
;MFYNGLIFDLDGTLYNYDKCHETALRDVLEFLVSLSNNLSYNLIHDIYSSISAKLKNELGLTASAHNKSIYFKHLLENLNVSYTLLPELNSLYWHSFYQTMKCYEGVKEFMRWNKTLGKKIGILTDYETEYQIIKLKQLGLVEYIDVIVTSEEVGIEKPSEQMFQTILRKMNLHASEVIMLGDNYEKDIRGATQLNIFSYWFNPVGHYEKGIGEEFNDFTALHLKFKEIYAELATFERLSKYCGERFDLVQAGGGNSSVKIDDWLFIKASGYSLSAIDLNNGYVMLDNKKIKKDIAAETIAANIVNYNVLGTKRASIETYMHSILKKYTIHLHPIQLNRLLIAKNAREICQNLYPAGLIIDYLTPGIKVCQEIKRNYTNENVIFLINHGLIITSDEIKEIYTLLEDVLLRFEKMYPAMNFDKYKNTNRISRVVNTVFGINNVSYLCEDSVINNYVSKNSALLEENITFPDALIYCGIRILSVDDFLQFEAEIGLYKSKYEEPPKIIVLGKHLYITSHTLNKCKETEEVLKANLIILDNGLEKTYLSMAEICFLNHWDAEKYRKLL
;
A
#
# COMPACT_ATOMS: atom_id res chain seq x y z
N MET A 1 1.44 -4.82 0.22
CA MET A 1 1.83 -3.40 0.15
C MET A 1 1.77 -2.93 -1.27
N PHE A 2 1.49 -1.65 -1.49
CA PHE A 2 1.63 -1.03 -2.81
C PHE A 2 3.12 -0.79 -3.13
N TYR A 3 3.81 0.08 -2.37
CA TYR A 3 5.27 0.30 -2.48
C TYR A 3 5.86 0.86 -1.17
N ASN A 4 7.19 0.74 -1.01
CA ASN A 4 7.99 1.27 0.11
C ASN A 4 8.90 2.44 -0.29
N GLY A 5 9.27 2.54 -1.57
CA GLY A 5 10.13 3.62 -2.04
C GLY A 5 9.82 4.10 -3.45
N LEU A 6 10.27 5.31 -3.75
CA LEU A 6 10.22 5.92 -5.06
C LEU A 6 11.65 6.26 -5.49
N ILE A 7 11.97 5.95 -6.75
CA ILE A 7 13.21 6.36 -7.40
C ILE A 7 12.82 7.33 -8.50
N PHE A 8 13.44 8.50 -8.51
CA PHE A 8 13.23 9.50 -9.55
C PHE A 8 14.50 9.69 -10.36
N ASP A 9 14.35 9.75 -11.68
CA ASP A 9 15.28 10.55 -12.48
C ASP A 9 15.15 12.04 -12.12
N LEU A 10 16.15 12.85 -12.49
CA LEU A 10 16.21 14.28 -12.19
C LEU A 10 15.97 15.16 -13.42
N ASP A 11 16.78 14.98 -14.48
CA ASP A 11 16.87 15.88 -15.62
C ASP A 11 15.82 15.52 -16.68
N GLY A 12 14.80 16.36 -16.86
CA GLY A 12 13.66 16.05 -17.74
C GLY A 12 12.48 15.46 -16.98
N THR A 13 12.73 14.87 -15.82
CA THR A 13 11.70 14.29 -14.95
C THR A 13 11.17 15.27 -13.88
N LEU A 14 12.05 15.89 -13.10
CA LEU A 14 11.61 16.78 -11.99
C LEU A 14 11.48 18.24 -12.42
N TYR A 15 12.14 18.61 -13.50
CA TYR A 15 12.10 19.93 -14.12
C TYR A 15 12.43 19.83 -15.61
N ASN A 16 12.11 20.87 -16.37
CA ASN A 16 12.38 20.91 -17.81
C ASN A 16 13.87 21.21 -18.07
N TYR A 17 14.66 20.15 -18.30
CA TYR A 17 16.08 20.27 -18.62
C TYR A 17 16.32 21.06 -19.90
N ASP A 18 15.62 20.75 -20.99
CA ASP A 18 15.85 21.34 -22.31
C ASP A 18 15.66 22.86 -22.28
N LYS A 19 14.59 23.35 -21.65
CA LYS A 19 14.34 24.78 -21.47
C LYS A 19 15.48 25.47 -20.71
N CYS A 20 16.00 24.83 -19.67
CA CYS A 20 17.12 25.37 -18.91
C CYS A 20 18.40 25.37 -19.76
N HIS A 21 18.64 24.28 -20.50
CA HIS A 21 19.79 24.13 -21.37
C HIS A 21 19.79 25.17 -22.50
N GLU A 22 18.67 25.33 -23.21
CA GLU A 22 18.49 26.27 -24.31
C GLU A 22 18.66 27.72 -23.85
N THR A 23 18.06 28.08 -22.70
CA THR A 23 18.20 29.44 -22.13
C THR A 23 19.66 29.73 -21.77
N ALA A 24 20.30 28.80 -21.05
CA ALA A 24 21.69 28.95 -20.65
C ALA A 24 22.65 28.99 -21.84
N LEU A 25 22.41 28.15 -22.86
CA LEU A 25 23.20 28.14 -24.07
C LEU A 25 23.05 29.46 -24.83
N ARG A 26 21.82 29.94 -25.02
CA ARG A 26 21.56 31.22 -25.70
C ARG A 26 22.34 32.35 -25.04
N ASP A 27 22.30 32.48 -23.72
CA ASP A 27 22.99 33.54 -22.99
C ASP A 27 24.52 33.47 -23.18
N VAL A 28 25.10 32.25 -23.23
CA VAL A 28 26.52 32.05 -23.57
C VAL A 28 26.82 32.46 -25.01
N LEU A 29 25.97 32.10 -25.96
CA LEU A 29 26.19 32.43 -27.37
C LEU A 29 26.06 33.95 -27.59
N GLU A 30 25.08 34.60 -26.97
CA GLU A 30 24.91 36.06 -27.01
C GLU A 30 26.11 36.80 -26.39
N PHE A 31 26.64 36.29 -25.28
CA PHE A 31 27.88 36.83 -24.71
C PHE A 31 29.04 36.74 -25.70
N LEU A 32 29.25 35.60 -26.37
CA LEU A 32 30.30 35.46 -27.39
C LEU A 32 30.10 36.40 -28.60
N VAL A 33 28.86 36.61 -29.04
CA VAL A 33 28.54 37.59 -30.08
C VAL A 33 28.95 39.01 -29.63
N SER A 34 28.74 39.36 -28.36
CA SER A 34 29.08 40.68 -27.84
C SER A 34 30.59 40.98 -27.83
N LEU A 35 31.45 39.96 -27.89
CA LEU A 35 32.91 40.10 -27.87
C LEU A 35 33.51 40.40 -29.25
N SER A 36 32.77 40.21 -30.35
CA SER A 36 33.28 40.43 -31.70
C SER A 36 32.18 40.76 -32.70
N ASN A 37 32.33 41.89 -33.40
CA ASN A 37 31.41 42.32 -34.46
C ASN A 37 31.38 41.38 -35.69
N ASN A 38 32.32 40.43 -35.79
CA ASN A 38 32.40 39.48 -36.90
C ASN A 38 31.67 38.16 -36.62
N LEU A 39 31.12 37.97 -35.41
CA LEU A 39 30.40 36.77 -35.03
C LEU A 39 28.89 37.04 -35.04
N SER A 40 28.11 36.13 -35.64
CA SER A 40 26.65 36.15 -35.58
C SER A 40 26.16 34.97 -34.75
N TYR A 41 24.99 35.13 -34.09
CA TYR A 41 24.40 34.08 -33.25
C TYR A 41 24.25 32.75 -34.01
N ASN A 42 23.70 32.80 -35.23
CA ASN A 42 23.47 31.62 -36.06
C ASN A 42 24.77 30.87 -36.36
N LEU A 43 25.85 31.58 -36.70
CA LEU A 43 27.14 30.97 -36.96
C LEU A 43 27.68 30.23 -35.73
N ILE A 44 27.66 30.87 -34.56
CA ILE A 44 28.15 30.24 -33.32
C ILE A 44 27.27 29.03 -32.94
N HIS A 45 25.96 29.17 -33.08
CA HIS A 45 25.00 28.10 -32.79
C HIS A 45 25.23 26.86 -33.67
N ASP A 46 25.46 27.04 -34.98
CA ASP A 46 25.73 25.95 -35.91
C ASP A 46 27.05 25.23 -35.59
N ILE A 47 28.09 25.99 -35.20
CA ILE A 47 29.37 25.45 -34.73
C ILE A 47 29.16 24.63 -33.45
N TYR A 48 28.47 25.18 -32.44
CA TYR A 48 28.17 24.46 -31.21
C TYR A 48 27.36 23.18 -31.45
N SER A 49 26.36 23.24 -32.33
CA SER A 49 25.53 22.08 -32.69
C SER A 49 26.38 20.97 -33.33
N SER A 50 27.31 21.34 -34.21
CA SER A 50 28.26 20.40 -34.84
C SER A 50 29.21 19.77 -33.81
N ILE A 51 29.74 20.56 -32.88
CA ILE A 51 30.58 20.07 -31.77
C ILE A 51 29.79 19.11 -30.89
N SER A 52 28.56 19.46 -30.53
CA SER A 52 27.69 18.66 -29.68
C SER A 52 27.40 17.30 -30.31
N ALA A 53 27.07 17.26 -31.59
CA ALA A 53 26.85 16.01 -32.32
C ALA A 53 28.12 15.13 -32.36
N LYS A 54 29.28 15.75 -32.59
CA LYS A 54 30.58 15.06 -32.61
C LYS A 54 30.93 14.46 -31.24
N LEU A 55 30.90 15.26 -30.19
CA LEU A 55 31.30 14.84 -28.84
C LEU A 55 30.37 13.76 -28.28
N LYS A 56 29.06 13.84 -28.51
CA LYS A 56 28.12 12.79 -28.12
C LYS A 56 28.45 11.44 -28.76
N ASN A 57 28.92 11.45 -30.01
CA ASN A 57 29.31 10.23 -30.72
C ASN A 57 30.66 9.68 -30.21
N GLU A 58 31.64 10.56 -29.99
CA GLU A 58 33.00 10.16 -29.56
C GLU A 58 33.08 9.72 -28.10
N LEU A 59 32.34 10.38 -27.20
CA LEU A 59 32.42 10.13 -25.74
C LEU A 59 31.40 9.10 -25.25
N GLY A 60 30.40 8.75 -26.05
CA GLY A 60 29.38 7.75 -25.71
C GLY A 60 28.63 8.04 -24.41
N LEU A 61 28.37 7.00 -23.62
CA LEU A 61 27.65 7.05 -22.33
C LEU A 61 28.62 7.24 -21.15
N THR A 62 29.30 8.38 -21.12
CA THR A 62 30.24 8.73 -20.03
C THR A 62 29.86 10.06 -19.42
N ALA A 63 30.15 10.26 -18.12
CA ALA A 63 29.92 11.53 -17.45
C ALA A 63 30.61 12.71 -18.18
N SER A 64 31.79 12.46 -18.78
CA SER A 64 32.51 13.44 -19.60
C SER A 64 31.74 13.89 -20.83
N ALA A 65 30.86 13.04 -21.40
CA ALA A 65 30.00 13.41 -22.52
C ALA A 65 29.02 14.55 -22.18
N HIS A 66 28.82 14.83 -20.90
CA HIS A 66 27.91 15.86 -20.42
C HIS A 66 28.65 17.11 -19.89
N ASN A 67 29.99 17.12 -19.81
CA ASN A 67 30.76 18.20 -19.20
C ASN A 67 30.82 19.44 -20.12
N LYS A 68 30.11 20.52 -19.75
CA LYS A 68 29.99 21.73 -20.59
C LYS A 68 31.30 22.46 -20.83
N SER A 69 32.29 22.32 -19.96
CA SER A 69 33.61 22.91 -20.17
C SER A 69 34.30 22.33 -21.41
N ILE A 70 34.08 21.05 -21.72
CA ILE A 70 34.63 20.42 -22.93
C ILE A 70 34.00 21.04 -24.18
N TYR A 71 32.68 21.23 -24.17
CA TYR A 71 31.94 21.80 -25.29
C TYR A 71 32.36 23.26 -25.54
N PHE A 72 32.45 24.07 -24.49
CA PHE A 72 32.88 25.47 -24.60
C PHE A 72 34.36 25.60 -24.99
N LYS A 73 35.23 24.69 -24.53
CA LYS A 73 36.63 24.65 -25.00
C LYS A 73 36.70 24.44 -26.52
N HIS A 74 35.98 23.45 -27.04
CA HIS A 74 35.92 23.21 -28.48
C HIS A 74 35.27 24.36 -29.26
N LEU A 75 34.29 25.04 -28.66
CA LEU A 75 33.69 26.22 -29.26
C LEU A 75 34.72 27.35 -29.39
N LEU A 76 35.47 27.64 -28.32
CA LEU A 76 36.55 28.64 -28.33
C LEU A 76 37.65 28.30 -29.34
N GLU A 77 38.02 27.01 -29.48
CA GLU A 77 38.93 26.50 -30.52
C GLU A 77 38.44 26.86 -31.93
N ASN A 78 37.19 26.53 -32.25
CA ASN A 78 36.63 26.74 -33.59
C ASN A 78 36.45 28.23 -33.92
N LEU A 79 36.22 29.06 -32.90
CA LEU A 79 36.08 30.52 -33.05
C LEU A 79 37.43 31.26 -33.04
N ASN A 80 38.55 30.58 -32.76
CA ASN A 80 39.86 31.20 -32.52
C ASN A 80 39.83 32.27 -31.41
N VAL A 81 39.11 32.01 -30.32
CA VAL A 81 38.98 32.90 -29.15
C VAL A 81 39.79 32.34 -27.98
N SER A 82 40.31 33.22 -27.11
CA SER A 82 41.12 32.84 -25.95
C SER A 82 40.40 31.89 -24.99
N TYR A 83 41.10 30.83 -24.57
CA TYR A 83 40.62 29.90 -23.53
C TYR A 83 40.43 30.54 -22.15
N THR A 84 40.98 31.73 -21.92
CA THR A 84 40.79 32.47 -20.66
C THR A 84 39.32 32.79 -20.37
N LEU A 85 38.45 32.75 -21.38
CA LEU A 85 37.01 32.93 -21.23
C LEU A 85 36.29 31.69 -20.69
N LEU A 86 36.90 30.51 -20.73
CA LEU A 86 36.23 29.25 -20.38
C LEU A 86 35.56 29.26 -18.99
N PRO A 87 36.20 29.76 -17.90
CA PRO A 87 35.55 29.87 -16.60
C PRO A 87 34.32 30.78 -16.63
N GLU A 88 34.39 31.91 -17.35
CA GLU A 88 33.30 32.87 -17.47
C GLU A 88 32.11 32.28 -18.24
N LEU A 89 32.36 31.58 -19.36
CA LEU A 89 31.31 30.89 -20.12
C LEU A 89 30.64 29.80 -19.27
N ASN A 90 31.43 29.03 -18.52
CA ASN A 90 30.89 27.98 -17.65
C ASN A 90 30.06 28.57 -16.52
N SER A 91 30.55 29.64 -15.87
CA SER A 91 29.80 30.35 -14.84
C SER A 91 28.50 30.96 -15.37
N LEU A 92 28.54 31.61 -16.54
CA LEU A 92 27.35 32.19 -17.18
C LEU A 92 26.31 31.12 -17.52
N TYR A 93 26.75 30.01 -18.12
CA TYR A 93 25.88 28.87 -18.43
C TYR A 93 25.17 28.38 -17.18
N TRP A 94 25.91 28.00 -16.13
CA TRP A 94 25.31 27.43 -14.94
C TRP A 94 24.46 28.45 -14.18
N HIS A 95 24.86 29.71 -14.15
CA HIS A 95 24.05 30.78 -13.55
C HIS A 95 22.67 30.89 -14.23
N SER A 96 22.64 31.01 -15.56
CA SER A 96 21.39 31.09 -16.33
C SER A 96 20.56 29.81 -16.22
N PHE A 97 21.23 28.65 -16.24
CA PHE A 97 20.60 27.35 -16.07
C PHE A 97 19.85 27.25 -14.73
N TYR A 98 20.51 27.61 -13.62
CA TYR A 98 19.90 27.56 -12.30
C TYR A 98 18.81 28.62 -12.08
N GLN A 99 18.91 29.80 -12.69
CA GLN A 99 17.86 30.81 -12.62
C GLN A 99 16.59 30.39 -13.37
N THR A 100 16.75 29.65 -14.47
CA THR A 100 15.63 29.16 -15.29
C THR A 100 14.94 27.95 -14.65
N MET A 101 15.66 27.22 -13.81
CA MET A 101 15.24 25.96 -13.20
C MET A 101 14.00 26.12 -12.31
N LYS A 102 12.94 25.36 -12.64
CA LYS A 102 11.70 25.27 -11.87
C LYS A 102 11.15 23.86 -11.93
N CYS A 103 10.72 23.32 -10.78
CA CYS A 103 10.03 22.03 -10.75
C CYS A 103 8.81 22.05 -11.68
N TYR A 104 8.49 20.89 -12.25
CA TYR A 104 7.13 20.67 -12.75
C TYR A 104 6.12 20.85 -11.61
N GLU A 105 4.91 21.26 -11.97
CA GLU A 105 3.81 21.40 -11.03
C GLU A 105 3.51 20.06 -10.36
N GLY A 106 3.15 20.06 -9.07
CA GLY A 106 2.85 18.84 -8.32
C GLY A 106 4.06 18.05 -7.76
N VAL A 107 5.29 18.22 -8.28
CA VAL A 107 6.48 17.44 -7.83
C VAL A 107 6.70 17.52 -6.32
N LYS A 108 6.73 18.75 -5.77
CA LYS A 108 6.97 18.96 -4.34
C LYS A 108 5.85 18.40 -3.47
N GLU A 109 4.60 18.54 -3.91
CA GLU A 109 3.44 18.01 -3.20
C GLU A 109 3.49 16.48 -3.17
N PHE A 110 3.79 15.87 -4.31
CA PHE A 110 3.92 14.42 -4.44
C PHE A 110 5.03 13.87 -3.54
N MET A 111 6.22 14.46 -3.56
CA MET A 111 7.33 14.04 -2.69
C MET A 111 6.99 14.23 -1.20
N ARG A 112 6.47 15.39 -0.82
CA ARG A 112 6.06 15.68 0.57
C ARG A 112 5.04 14.67 1.08
N TRP A 113 3.99 14.41 0.31
CA TRP A 113 2.97 13.43 0.69
C TRP A 113 3.56 12.03 0.88
N ASN A 114 4.43 11.59 -0.02
CA ASN A 114 5.13 10.31 0.13
C ASN A 114 5.99 10.24 1.40
N LYS A 115 6.64 11.34 1.79
CA LYS A 115 7.35 11.41 3.07
C LYS A 115 6.41 11.30 4.28
N THR A 116 5.21 11.90 4.22
CA THR A 116 4.20 11.72 5.29
C THR A 116 3.71 10.28 5.43
N LEU A 117 3.78 9.49 4.34
CA LEU A 117 3.49 8.06 4.34
C LEU A 117 4.69 7.18 4.75
N GLY A 118 5.81 7.79 5.16
CA GLY A 118 7.02 7.07 5.57
C GLY A 118 7.80 6.43 4.42
N LYS A 119 7.59 6.86 3.17
CA LYS A 119 8.29 6.29 2.00
C LYS A 119 9.71 6.82 1.89
N LYS A 120 10.60 5.96 1.36
CA LYS A 120 11.95 6.39 0.97
C LYS A 120 11.94 7.00 -0.42
N ILE A 121 12.68 8.08 -0.62
CA ILE A 121 12.83 8.76 -1.90
C ILE A 121 14.30 8.73 -2.30
N GLY A 122 14.57 8.14 -3.46
CA GLY A 122 15.88 8.07 -4.09
C GLY A 122 15.94 8.89 -5.37
N ILE A 123 17.10 9.49 -5.66
CA ILE A 123 17.42 10.07 -6.97
C ILE A 123 18.43 9.17 -7.68
N LEU A 124 18.10 8.76 -8.91
CA LEU A 124 18.98 8.00 -9.80
C LEU A 124 19.21 8.80 -11.08
N THR A 125 20.36 9.44 -11.19
CA THR A 125 20.63 10.41 -12.25
C THR A 125 21.99 10.16 -12.89
N ASP A 126 22.11 10.41 -14.18
CA ASP A 126 23.42 10.47 -14.82
C ASP A 126 24.06 11.83 -14.50
N TYR A 127 25.37 11.98 -14.69
CA TYR A 127 26.18 13.18 -14.49
C TYR A 127 27.01 13.23 -13.19
N GLU A 128 27.82 14.28 -13.09
CA GLU A 128 28.70 14.62 -11.97
C GLU A 128 27.89 14.97 -10.71
N THR A 129 28.30 14.42 -9.57
CA THR A 129 27.60 14.49 -8.29
C THR A 129 27.38 15.92 -7.81
N GLU A 130 28.40 16.78 -7.92
CA GLU A 130 28.32 18.16 -7.44
C GLU A 130 27.17 18.93 -8.12
N TYR A 131 27.09 18.86 -9.44
CA TYR A 131 26.06 19.54 -10.22
C TYR A 131 24.66 19.04 -9.87
N GLN A 132 24.48 17.72 -9.70
CA GLN A 132 23.17 17.17 -9.38
C GLN A 132 22.70 17.59 -7.97
N ILE A 133 23.60 17.66 -6.99
CA ILE A 133 23.28 18.17 -5.65
C ILE A 133 22.88 19.66 -5.72
N ILE A 134 23.59 20.48 -6.49
CA ILE A 134 23.26 21.90 -6.65
C ILE A 134 21.87 22.08 -7.28
N LYS A 135 21.52 21.29 -8.31
CA LYS A 135 20.18 21.35 -8.92
C LYS A 135 19.09 20.99 -7.91
N LEU A 136 19.27 19.92 -7.13
CA LEU A 136 18.33 19.55 -6.08
C LEU A 136 18.14 20.64 -5.03
N LYS A 137 19.23 21.33 -4.66
CA LYS A 137 19.20 22.49 -3.77
C LYS A 137 18.42 23.66 -4.39
N GLN A 138 18.68 23.98 -5.66
CA GLN A 138 18.01 25.05 -6.39
C GLN A 138 16.50 24.79 -6.54
N LEU A 139 16.12 23.53 -6.78
CA LEU A 139 14.73 23.09 -6.84
C LEU A 139 14.07 23.06 -5.45
N GLY A 140 14.84 23.10 -4.36
CA GLY A 140 14.33 22.97 -2.99
C GLY A 140 13.77 21.58 -2.70
N LEU A 141 14.46 20.53 -3.15
CA LEU A 141 14.04 19.13 -3.00
C LEU A 141 14.89 18.32 -2.01
N VAL A 142 16.03 18.87 -1.57
CA VAL A 142 17.01 18.17 -0.72
C VAL A 142 16.39 17.58 0.54
N GLU A 143 15.43 18.27 1.17
CA GLU A 143 14.77 17.83 2.40
C GLU A 143 13.93 16.54 2.24
N TYR A 144 13.53 16.20 1.01
CA TYR A 144 12.71 15.02 0.75
C TYR A 144 13.53 13.77 0.42
N ILE A 145 14.83 13.93 0.12
CA ILE A 145 15.63 12.87 -0.50
C ILE A 145 16.42 12.10 0.56
N ASP A 146 16.25 10.79 0.57
CA ASP A 146 16.97 9.89 1.48
C ASP A 146 18.27 9.38 0.86
N VAL A 147 18.31 9.19 -0.46
CA VAL A 147 19.43 8.60 -1.19
C VAL A 147 19.62 9.29 -2.54
N ILE A 148 20.87 9.53 -2.92
CA ILE A 148 21.25 9.97 -4.27
C ILE A 148 22.31 9.00 -4.80
N VAL A 149 22.14 8.58 -6.06
CA VAL A 149 23.13 7.82 -6.82
C VAL A 149 23.33 8.50 -8.17
N THR A 150 24.59 8.80 -8.49
CA THR A 150 24.97 9.42 -9.76
C THR A 150 25.83 8.49 -10.60
N SER A 151 25.85 8.68 -11.92
CA SER A 151 26.72 7.88 -12.79
C SER A 151 28.20 8.10 -12.50
N GLU A 152 28.61 9.28 -12.02
CA GLU A 152 29.98 9.53 -11.56
C GLU A 152 30.36 8.64 -10.37
N GLU A 153 29.44 8.44 -9.42
CA GLU A 153 29.69 7.58 -8.27
C GLU A 153 29.86 6.10 -8.69
N VAL A 154 29.02 5.64 -9.62
CA VAL A 154 28.98 4.22 -10.02
C VAL A 154 30.01 3.93 -11.13
N GLY A 155 30.46 4.96 -11.86
CA GLY A 155 31.36 4.85 -13.00
C GLY A 155 30.69 4.43 -14.31
N ILE A 156 29.36 4.30 -14.33
CA ILE A 156 28.57 3.93 -15.50
C ILE A 156 27.17 4.56 -15.45
N GLU A 157 26.61 4.88 -16.61
CA GLU A 157 25.29 5.50 -16.74
C GLU A 157 24.14 4.49 -16.80
N LYS A 158 22.92 4.99 -16.59
CA LYS A 158 21.70 4.28 -16.98
C LYS A 158 21.72 3.95 -18.48
N PRO A 159 21.22 2.78 -18.92
CA PRO A 159 20.38 1.81 -18.20
C PRO A 159 21.14 0.68 -17.47
N SER A 160 22.44 0.83 -17.17
CA SER A 160 23.21 -0.23 -16.51
C SER A 160 22.55 -0.75 -15.22
N GLU A 161 22.41 -2.07 -15.08
CA GLU A 161 21.86 -2.70 -13.88
C GLU A 161 22.60 -2.26 -12.60
N GLN A 162 23.89 -1.94 -12.70
CA GLN A 162 24.72 -1.50 -11.57
C GLN A 162 24.19 -0.19 -10.92
N MET A 163 23.63 0.72 -11.72
CA MET A 163 23.02 1.96 -11.23
C MET A 163 21.83 1.65 -10.32
N PHE A 164 20.89 0.84 -10.83
CA PHE A 164 19.67 0.46 -10.13
C PHE A 164 19.96 -0.42 -8.90
N GLN A 165 20.88 -1.39 -9.01
CA GLN A 165 21.28 -2.22 -7.87
C GLN A 165 21.94 -1.38 -6.76
N THR A 166 22.71 -0.35 -7.11
CA THR A 166 23.37 0.52 -6.13
C THR A 166 22.36 1.35 -5.37
N ILE A 167 21.37 1.96 -6.04
CA ILE A 167 20.34 2.74 -5.35
C ILE A 167 19.43 1.85 -4.48
N LEU A 168 19.04 0.66 -4.96
CA LEU A 168 18.28 -0.32 -4.16
C LEU A 168 19.02 -0.68 -2.86
N ARG A 169 20.33 -0.95 -2.96
CA ARG A 169 21.18 -1.26 -1.80
C ARG A 169 21.24 -0.10 -0.80
N LYS A 170 21.45 1.13 -1.27
CA LYS A 170 21.48 2.32 -0.41
C LYS A 170 20.12 2.63 0.22
N MET A 171 19.03 2.41 -0.51
CA MET A 171 17.67 2.53 0.03
C MET A 171 17.34 1.39 1.01
N ASN A 172 18.10 0.30 1.02
CA ASN A 172 17.79 -0.93 1.75
C ASN A 172 16.38 -1.44 1.42
N LEU A 173 16.08 -1.54 0.12
CA LEU A 173 14.81 -2.01 -0.42
C LEU A 173 15.06 -3.00 -1.57
N HIS A 174 14.14 -3.93 -1.75
CA HIS A 174 14.13 -4.82 -2.91
C HIS A 174 13.47 -4.16 -4.13
N ALA A 175 13.83 -4.62 -5.33
CA ALA A 175 13.24 -4.15 -6.59
C ALA A 175 11.70 -4.21 -6.59
N SER A 176 11.15 -5.24 -5.95
CA SER A 176 9.71 -5.46 -5.82
C SER A 176 9.00 -4.46 -4.89
N GLU A 177 9.74 -3.58 -4.23
CA GLU A 177 9.21 -2.64 -3.23
C GLU A 177 9.33 -1.18 -3.67
N VAL A 178 9.92 -0.91 -4.83
CA VAL A 178 10.15 0.44 -5.33
C VAL A 178 9.45 0.66 -6.66
N ILE A 179 9.17 1.94 -6.94
CA ILE A 179 8.65 2.40 -8.22
C ILE A 179 9.65 3.39 -8.81
N MET A 180 10.04 3.20 -10.07
CA MET A 180 10.87 4.14 -10.83
C MET A 180 9.99 5.16 -11.55
N LEU A 181 10.39 6.44 -11.54
CA LEU A 181 9.79 7.52 -12.31
C LEU A 181 10.87 8.20 -13.12
N GLY A 182 10.71 8.25 -14.44
CA GLY A 182 11.69 8.89 -15.33
C GLY A 182 11.10 9.22 -16.70
N ASP A 183 11.69 10.18 -17.39
CA ASP A 183 11.28 10.62 -18.72
C ASP A 183 11.95 9.83 -19.85
N ASN A 184 13.12 9.24 -19.60
CA ASN A 184 13.85 8.52 -20.63
C ASN A 184 13.44 7.05 -20.68
N TYR A 185 12.70 6.67 -21.72
CA TYR A 185 12.19 5.30 -21.88
C TYR A 185 13.32 4.24 -21.88
N GLU A 186 14.40 4.45 -22.62
CA GLU A 186 15.49 3.48 -22.72
C GLU A 186 16.39 3.44 -21.47
N LYS A 187 16.70 4.60 -20.87
CA LYS A 187 17.58 4.70 -19.70
C LYS A 187 16.85 4.34 -18.40
N ASP A 188 15.68 4.90 -18.17
CA ASP A 188 14.96 4.78 -16.91
C ASP A 188 14.05 3.56 -16.91
N ILE A 189 13.14 3.48 -17.88
CA ILE A 189 12.03 2.53 -17.86
C ILE A 189 12.51 1.13 -18.23
N ARG A 190 13.20 1.01 -19.37
CA ARG A 190 13.80 -0.26 -19.80
C ARG A 190 14.92 -0.71 -18.86
N GLY A 191 15.71 0.23 -18.32
CA GLY A 191 16.74 -0.07 -17.32
C GLY A 191 16.16 -0.68 -16.05
N ALA A 192 15.11 -0.08 -15.49
CA ALA A 192 14.46 -0.60 -14.28
C ALA A 192 13.73 -1.93 -14.54
N THR A 193 13.10 -2.07 -15.71
CA THR A 193 12.39 -3.29 -16.12
C THR A 193 13.29 -4.53 -16.13
N GLN A 194 14.57 -4.40 -16.48
CA GLN A 194 15.53 -5.52 -16.47
C GLN A 194 15.69 -6.15 -15.07
N LEU A 195 15.45 -5.36 -14.02
CA LEU A 195 15.48 -5.80 -12.62
C LEU A 195 14.09 -6.04 -12.03
N ASN A 196 13.05 -6.07 -12.86
CA ASN A 196 11.64 -6.17 -12.46
C ASN A 196 11.19 -5.03 -11.52
N ILE A 197 11.76 -3.84 -11.67
CA ILE A 197 11.28 -2.63 -11.00
C ILE A 197 10.10 -2.07 -11.78
N PHE A 198 8.97 -1.89 -11.10
CA PHE A 198 7.80 -1.26 -11.71
C PHE A 198 8.09 0.22 -11.99
N SER A 199 7.61 0.73 -13.12
CA SER A 199 8.02 2.05 -13.63
C SER A 199 6.85 2.87 -14.14
N TYR A 200 6.89 4.17 -13.86
CA TYR A 200 6.09 5.21 -14.50
C TYR A 200 6.95 6.02 -15.46
N TRP A 201 6.58 6.02 -16.72
CA TRP A 201 7.18 6.85 -17.75
C TRP A 201 6.55 8.25 -17.74
N PHE A 202 7.38 9.26 -17.49
CA PHE A 202 6.99 10.66 -17.53
C PHE A 202 7.08 11.21 -18.96
N ASN A 203 5.94 11.52 -19.56
CA ASN A 203 5.87 11.99 -20.95
C ASN A 203 5.00 13.26 -21.05
N PRO A 204 5.52 14.44 -20.66
CA PRO A 204 4.74 15.67 -20.62
C PRO A 204 4.33 16.19 -22.01
N VAL A 205 4.98 15.72 -23.08
CA VAL A 205 4.73 16.15 -24.47
C VAL A 205 3.76 15.19 -25.19
N GLY A 206 3.47 14.01 -24.62
CA GLY A 206 2.51 13.06 -25.17
C GLY A 206 2.99 12.33 -26.44
N HIS A 207 4.30 12.14 -26.59
CA HIS A 207 4.82 11.30 -27.67
C HIS A 207 4.43 9.84 -27.42
N TYR A 208 3.47 9.32 -28.17
CA TYR A 208 3.04 7.94 -27.98
C TYR A 208 4.12 6.96 -28.44
N GLU A 209 4.89 6.42 -27.51
CA GLU A 209 5.65 5.20 -27.72
C GLU A 209 4.95 4.04 -27.03
N LYS A 210 4.79 2.93 -27.76
CA LYS A 210 4.15 1.73 -27.24
C LYS A 210 5.14 1.03 -26.30
N GLY A 211 5.14 1.41 -25.03
CA GLY A 211 6.15 1.01 -24.05
C GLY A 211 5.70 0.01 -22.99
N ILE A 212 6.67 -0.50 -22.23
CA ILE A 212 6.49 -1.25 -20.97
C ILE A 212 6.41 -0.25 -19.82
N GLY A 213 5.48 -0.44 -18.88
CA GLY A 213 5.26 0.48 -17.74
C GLY A 213 3.97 1.28 -17.87
N GLU A 214 3.67 2.10 -16.87
CA GLU A 214 2.55 3.03 -16.88
C GLU A 214 3.02 4.41 -17.34
N GLU A 215 2.20 5.14 -18.07
CA GLU A 215 2.54 6.50 -18.53
C GLU A 215 1.82 7.55 -17.69
N PHE A 216 2.49 8.69 -17.44
CA PHE A 216 1.86 9.89 -16.90
C PHE A 216 2.53 11.14 -17.48
N ASN A 217 1.78 12.24 -17.56
CA ASN A 217 2.26 13.50 -18.14
C ASN A 217 2.26 14.66 -17.14
N ASP A 218 1.72 14.46 -15.94
CA ASP A 218 1.54 15.50 -14.92
C ASP A 218 1.62 14.91 -13.51
N PHE A 219 2.46 15.52 -12.66
CA PHE A 219 2.65 15.06 -11.28
C PHE A 219 1.45 15.35 -10.39
N THR A 220 0.63 16.36 -10.69
CA THR A 220 -0.59 16.64 -9.94
C THR A 220 -1.61 15.51 -10.15
N ALA A 221 -1.83 15.11 -11.40
CA ALA A 221 -2.67 13.97 -11.75
C ALA A 221 -2.14 12.66 -11.16
N LEU A 222 -0.83 12.40 -11.23
CA LEU A 222 -0.22 11.23 -10.61
C LEU A 222 -0.42 11.21 -9.09
N HIS A 223 -0.25 12.37 -8.43
CA HIS A 223 -0.48 12.53 -7.00
C HIS A 223 -1.93 12.22 -6.62
N LEU A 224 -2.90 12.75 -7.38
CA LEU A 224 -4.32 12.47 -7.17
C LEU A 224 -4.64 10.99 -7.37
N LYS A 225 -4.12 10.37 -8.44
CA LYS A 225 -4.28 8.92 -8.69
C LYS A 225 -3.77 8.09 -7.52
N PHE A 226 -2.57 8.41 -7.01
CA PHE A 226 -2.01 7.69 -5.86
C PHE A 226 -2.86 7.89 -4.60
N LYS A 227 -3.38 9.10 -4.35
CA LYS A 227 -4.29 9.34 -3.21
C LYS A 227 -5.58 8.54 -3.32
N GLU A 228 -6.15 8.44 -4.52
CA GLU A 228 -7.32 7.62 -4.78
C GLU A 228 -7.04 6.14 -4.50
N ILE A 229 -5.91 5.61 -4.98
CA ILE A 229 -5.49 4.23 -4.70
C ILE A 229 -5.37 3.99 -3.19
N TYR A 230 -4.75 4.89 -2.42
CA TYR A 230 -4.65 4.73 -0.97
C TYR A 230 -6.02 4.82 -0.27
N ALA A 231 -6.95 5.65 -0.76
CA ALA A 231 -8.30 5.73 -0.21
C ALA A 231 -9.11 4.44 -0.47
N GLU A 232 -8.96 3.86 -1.65
CA GLU A 232 -9.52 2.57 -2.03
C GLU A 232 -8.91 1.42 -1.22
N LEU A 233 -7.59 1.42 -1.03
CA LEU A 233 -6.90 0.44 -0.19
C LEU A 233 -7.34 0.53 1.28
N ALA A 234 -7.59 1.73 1.81
CA ALA A 234 -8.15 1.90 3.16
C ALA A 234 -9.58 1.33 3.26
N THR A 235 -10.35 1.44 2.19
CA THR A 235 -11.70 0.85 2.09
C THR A 235 -11.63 -0.68 2.03
N PHE A 236 -10.71 -1.20 1.23
CA PHE A 236 -10.39 -2.63 1.13
C PHE A 236 -9.90 -3.23 2.45
N GLU A 237 -9.05 -2.52 3.18
CA GLU A 237 -8.60 -2.91 4.53
C GLU A 237 -9.80 -3.06 5.47
N ARG A 238 -10.68 -2.06 5.55
CA ARG A 238 -11.87 -2.10 6.42
C ARG A 238 -12.79 -3.27 6.09
N LEU A 239 -13.03 -3.54 4.81
CA LEU A 239 -13.82 -4.68 4.37
C LEU A 239 -13.19 -6.01 4.77
N SER A 240 -11.88 -6.13 4.58
CA SER A 240 -11.14 -7.34 4.94
C SER A 240 -11.16 -7.57 6.45
N LYS A 241 -10.93 -6.53 7.26
CA LYS A 241 -11.02 -6.61 8.73
C LYS A 241 -12.43 -6.96 9.21
N TYR A 242 -13.47 -6.34 8.64
CA TYR A 242 -14.87 -6.66 8.95
C TYR A 242 -15.18 -8.15 8.76
N CYS A 243 -14.74 -8.73 7.64
CA CYS A 243 -14.95 -10.16 7.39
C CYS A 243 -14.03 -11.03 8.26
N GLY A 244 -12.79 -10.61 8.47
CA GLY A 244 -11.74 -11.39 9.10
C GLY A 244 -11.82 -11.48 10.62
N GLU A 245 -12.45 -10.51 11.29
CA GLU A 245 -12.62 -10.54 12.76
C GLU A 245 -13.77 -11.46 13.22
N ARG A 246 -14.61 -11.89 12.27
CA ARG A 246 -15.77 -12.74 12.51
C ARG A 246 -15.47 -14.20 12.26
N PHE A 247 -15.38 -14.95 13.35
CA PHE A 247 -15.19 -16.40 13.30
C PHE A 247 -16.31 -17.12 12.54
N ASP A 248 -17.54 -16.62 12.55
CA ASP A 248 -18.65 -17.21 11.79
C ASP A 248 -18.48 -17.05 10.27
N LEU A 249 -17.71 -16.08 9.80
CA LEU A 249 -17.49 -15.82 8.37
C LEU A 249 -16.23 -16.52 7.83
N VAL A 250 -15.15 -16.50 8.60
CA VAL A 250 -13.83 -16.98 8.18
C VAL A 250 -13.11 -17.67 9.33
N GLN A 251 -12.48 -18.81 9.04
CA GLN A 251 -11.67 -19.56 10.00
C GLN A 251 -10.22 -19.68 9.51
N ALA A 252 -9.26 -19.56 10.43
CA ALA A 252 -7.82 -19.57 10.16
C ALA A 252 -7.43 -18.56 9.06
N GLY A 253 -6.62 -18.99 8.09
CA GLY A 253 -6.24 -18.20 6.92
C GLY A 253 -7.22 -18.30 5.75
N GLY A 254 -8.46 -18.78 5.97
CA GLY A 254 -9.50 -18.90 4.95
C GLY A 254 -9.97 -17.55 4.42
N GLY A 255 -10.90 -17.60 3.46
CA GLY A 255 -11.50 -16.43 2.83
C GLY A 255 -10.53 -15.55 2.02
N ASN A 256 -11.10 -14.80 1.08
CA ASN A 256 -10.37 -13.91 0.18
C ASN A 256 -11.15 -12.61 -0.02
N SER A 257 -10.44 -11.50 -0.16
CA SER A 257 -11.01 -10.21 -0.51
C SER A 257 -10.16 -9.57 -1.59
N SER A 258 -10.78 -8.80 -2.48
CA SER A 258 -10.09 -8.00 -3.48
C SER A 258 -10.81 -6.70 -3.80
N VAL A 259 -10.03 -5.71 -4.26
CA VAL A 259 -10.50 -4.51 -4.94
C VAL A 259 -9.78 -4.37 -6.28
N LYS A 260 -10.51 -3.94 -7.31
CA LYS A 260 -9.95 -3.58 -8.61
C LYS A 260 -9.89 -2.06 -8.73
N ILE A 261 -8.74 -1.54 -9.15
CA ILE A 261 -8.51 -0.12 -9.38
C ILE A 261 -7.82 -0.03 -10.73
N ASP A 262 -8.46 0.62 -11.70
CA ASP A 262 -8.06 0.58 -13.10
C ASP A 262 -7.84 -0.87 -13.60
N ASP A 263 -6.67 -1.13 -14.18
CA ASP A 263 -6.23 -2.44 -14.67
C ASP A 263 -5.54 -3.29 -13.58
N TRP A 264 -5.52 -2.85 -12.32
CA TRP A 264 -4.89 -3.60 -11.23
C TRP A 264 -5.89 -4.30 -10.33
N LEU A 265 -5.50 -5.48 -9.86
CA LEU A 265 -6.22 -6.26 -8.86
C LEU A 265 -5.39 -6.28 -7.57
N PHE A 266 -5.91 -5.64 -6.52
CA PHE A 266 -5.39 -5.77 -5.17
C PHE A 266 -6.14 -6.89 -4.47
N ILE A 267 -5.44 -7.94 -4.05
CA ILE A 267 -6.05 -9.12 -3.44
C ILE A 267 -5.25 -9.57 -2.22
N LYS A 268 -5.96 -10.11 -1.22
CA LYS A 268 -5.35 -10.76 -0.06
C LYS A 268 -4.23 -11.74 -0.48
N ALA A 269 -3.08 -11.60 0.17
CA ALA A 269 -1.93 -12.49 0.00
C ALA A 269 -2.18 -13.87 0.65
N SER A 270 -1.60 -14.92 0.07
CA SER A 270 -1.59 -16.25 0.69
C SER A 270 -0.81 -16.24 2.01
N GLY A 271 -1.29 -16.99 3.01
CA GLY A 271 -0.69 -17.05 4.35
C GLY A 271 -1.07 -15.91 5.29
N TYR A 272 -1.82 -14.91 4.83
CA TYR A 272 -2.37 -13.85 5.69
C TYR A 272 -3.81 -14.16 6.09
N SER A 273 -4.27 -13.65 7.23
CA SER A 273 -5.71 -13.58 7.53
C SER A 273 -6.29 -12.28 6.97
N LEU A 274 -7.59 -12.25 6.71
CA LEU A 274 -8.27 -11.02 6.27
C LEU A 274 -8.17 -9.89 7.32
N SER A 275 -8.16 -10.25 8.61
CA SER A 275 -8.02 -9.32 9.73
C SER A 275 -6.62 -8.73 9.89
N ALA A 276 -5.60 -9.34 9.26
CA ALA A 276 -4.21 -8.87 9.30
C ALA A 276 -3.83 -8.06 8.05
N ILE A 277 -4.79 -7.75 7.17
CA ILE A 277 -4.57 -6.81 6.07
C ILE A 277 -4.53 -5.39 6.64
N ASP A 278 -3.56 -4.61 6.19
CA ASP A 278 -3.46 -3.18 6.42
C ASP A 278 -2.99 -2.46 5.14
N LEU A 279 -2.96 -1.12 5.14
CA LEU A 279 -2.47 -0.33 4.00
C LEU A 279 -1.07 -0.70 3.49
N ASN A 280 -0.24 -1.28 4.35
CA ASN A 280 1.15 -1.62 4.07
C ASN A 280 1.36 -3.14 3.94
N ASN A 281 0.38 -4.00 4.26
CA ASN A 281 0.62 -5.44 4.40
C ASN A 281 -0.58 -6.32 4.09
N GLY A 282 -0.35 -7.61 3.88
CA GLY A 282 -1.41 -8.62 3.73
C GLY A 282 -2.09 -8.70 2.37
N TYR A 283 -1.67 -7.91 1.37
CA TYR A 283 -2.18 -7.97 0.01
C TYR A 283 -1.08 -7.86 -1.07
N VAL A 284 -1.43 -8.26 -2.28
CA VAL A 284 -0.61 -8.21 -3.51
C VAL A 284 -1.31 -7.42 -4.61
N MET A 285 -0.53 -6.78 -5.48
CA MET A 285 -1.00 -6.04 -6.63
C MET A 285 -0.69 -6.81 -7.91
N LEU A 286 -1.73 -7.12 -8.70
CA LEU A 286 -1.64 -7.95 -9.89
C LEU A 286 -2.13 -7.21 -11.14
N ASP A 287 -1.54 -7.53 -12.29
CA ASP A 287 -1.98 -7.06 -13.61
C ASP A 287 -3.27 -7.79 -14.01
N ASN A 288 -4.41 -7.15 -13.71
CA ASN A 288 -5.72 -7.73 -13.95
C ASN A 288 -6.05 -7.83 -15.44
N LYS A 289 -5.52 -6.92 -16.26
CA LYS A 289 -5.68 -6.94 -17.72
C LYS A 289 -5.04 -8.19 -18.32
N LYS A 290 -3.82 -8.51 -17.90
CA LYS A 290 -3.12 -9.73 -18.30
C LYS A 290 -3.85 -10.99 -17.80
N ILE A 291 -4.31 -11.00 -16.55
CA ILE A 291 -5.10 -12.13 -16.01
C ILE A 291 -6.37 -12.35 -16.84
N LYS A 292 -7.17 -11.31 -17.09
CA LYS A 292 -8.41 -11.39 -17.89
C LYS A 292 -8.13 -11.91 -19.31
N LYS A 293 -7.04 -11.43 -19.94
CA LYS A 293 -6.61 -11.89 -21.27
C LYS A 293 -6.30 -13.40 -21.27
N ASP A 294 -5.54 -13.87 -20.30
CA ASP A 294 -5.15 -15.28 -20.22
C ASP A 294 -6.33 -16.19 -19.86
N ILE A 295 -7.26 -15.71 -19.01
CA ILE A 295 -8.54 -16.40 -18.73
C ILE A 295 -9.39 -16.48 -20.01
N ALA A 296 -9.44 -15.42 -20.82
CA ALA A 296 -10.18 -15.39 -22.07
C ALA A 296 -9.61 -16.39 -23.08
N ALA A 297 -8.29 -16.45 -23.21
CA ALA A 297 -7.56 -17.32 -24.13
C ALA A 297 -7.40 -18.79 -23.65
N GLU A 298 -7.84 -19.10 -22.42
CA GLU A 298 -7.61 -20.41 -21.78
C GLU A 298 -6.12 -20.78 -21.63
N THR A 299 -5.24 -19.77 -21.60
CA THR A 299 -3.78 -19.90 -21.50
C THR A 299 -3.26 -19.54 -20.11
N ILE A 300 -4.09 -19.67 -19.08
CA ILE A 300 -3.76 -19.27 -17.70
C ILE A 300 -2.40 -19.84 -17.32
N ALA A 301 -1.46 -18.94 -16.99
CA ALA A 301 -0.13 -19.34 -16.57
C ALA A 301 -0.24 -20.27 -15.36
N ALA A 302 0.58 -21.32 -15.31
CA ALA A 302 0.57 -22.29 -14.21
C ALA A 302 0.89 -21.64 -12.84
N ASN A 303 1.36 -20.39 -12.81
CA ASN A 303 1.73 -19.68 -11.59
C ASN A 303 1.19 -18.24 -11.53
N ILE A 304 0.35 -17.97 -10.52
CA ILE A 304 -0.25 -16.64 -10.26
C ILE A 304 0.79 -15.55 -9.98
N VAL A 305 2.00 -15.92 -9.55
CA VAL A 305 3.11 -14.99 -9.29
C VAL A 305 3.52 -14.23 -10.56
N ASN A 306 3.29 -14.78 -11.75
CA ASN A 306 3.63 -14.16 -13.03
C ASN A 306 2.76 -12.93 -13.38
N TYR A 307 1.76 -12.63 -12.55
CA TYR A 307 0.91 -11.45 -12.67
C TYR A 307 1.24 -10.40 -11.61
N ASN A 308 2.17 -10.65 -10.69
CA ASN A 308 2.61 -9.64 -9.73
C ASN A 308 3.19 -8.44 -10.46
N VAL A 309 2.68 -7.27 -10.14
CA VAL A 309 3.24 -6.00 -10.61
C VAL A 309 4.26 -5.47 -9.60
N LEU A 310 3.94 -5.60 -8.31
CA LEU A 310 4.81 -5.23 -7.19
C LEU A 310 4.76 -6.33 -6.11
N GLY A 311 5.88 -6.51 -5.41
CA GLY A 311 6.05 -7.48 -4.34
C GLY A 311 6.34 -8.91 -4.80
N THR A 312 6.85 -9.72 -3.87
CA THR A 312 7.18 -11.15 -4.08
C THR A 312 6.14 -12.10 -3.48
N LYS A 313 5.15 -11.57 -2.77
CA LYS A 313 4.12 -12.38 -2.11
C LYS A 313 3.24 -13.08 -3.15
N ARG A 314 2.78 -14.28 -2.81
CA ARG A 314 1.92 -15.09 -3.66
C ARG A 314 0.46 -14.79 -3.37
N ALA A 315 -0.33 -14.54 -4.42
CA ALA A 315 -1.79 -14.44 -4.32
C ALA A 315 -2.44 -15.83 -4.11
N SER A 316 -3.71 -15.87 -3.69
CA SER A 316 -4.48 -17.12 -3.65
C SER A 316 -4.70 -17.71 -5.05
N ILE A 317 -4.87 -19.03 -5.15
CA ILE A 317 -5.29 -19.68 -6.41
C ILE A 317 -6.70 -19.25 -6.83
N GLU A 318 -7.49 -18.72 -5.91
CA GLU A 318 -8.84 -18.20 -6.17
C GLU A 318 -8.81 -16.79 -6.78
N THR A 319 -7.63 -16.21 -7.00
CA THR A 319 -7.49 -14.90 -7.67
C THR A 319 -8.19 -14.84 -9.02
N TYR A 320 -8.20 -15.94 -9.79
CA TYR A 320 -8.79 -15.95 -11.13
C TYR A 320 -10.29 -15.62 -11.12
N MET A 321 -11.05 -16.14 -10.14
CA MET A 321 -12.47 -15.78 -10.02
C MET A 321 -12.63 -14.30 -9.60
N HIS A 322 -11.78 -13.78 -8.72
CA HIS A 322 -11.82 -12.35 -8.36
C HIS A 322 -11.55 -11.43 -9.57
N SER A 323 -10.70 -11.85 -10.51
CA SER A 323 -10.35 -11.07 -11.70
C SER A 323 -11.54 -10.75 -12.61
N ILE A 324 -12.45 -11.72 -12.78
CA ILE A 324 -13.59 -11.63 -13.72
C ILE A 324 -14.86 -11.03 -13.11
N LEU A 325 -14.88 -10.82 -11.78
CA LEU A 325 -16.03 -10.27 -11.04
C LEU A 325 -15.93 -8.73 -10.89
N LYS A 326 -16.93 -8.12 -10.24
CA LYS A 326 -17.09 -6.67 -10.04
C LYS A 326 -16.05 -6.03 -9.14
N LYS A 327 -15.94 -4.69 -9.11
CA LYS A 327 -14.86 -3.93 -8.44
C LYS A 327 -14.42 -4.51 -7.09
N TYR A 328 -15.37 -4.68 -6.18
CA TYR A 328 -15.17 -5.31 -4.89
C TYR A 328 -15.66 -6.75 -4.92
N THR A 329 -14.86 -7.66 -4.37
CA THR A 329 -15.20 -9.08 -4.30
C THR A 329 -14.71 -9.65 -2.98
N ILE A 330 -15.59 -10.33 -2.26
CA ILE A 330 -15.23 -11.18 -1.13
C ILE A 330 -15.65 -12.61 -1.42
N HIS A 331 -14.81 -13.55 -1.01
CA HIS A 331 -15.10 -14.96 -0.94
C HIS A 331 -14.92 -15.43 0.49
N LEU A 332 -15.97 -15.98 1.09
CA LEU A 332 -16.02 -16.35 2.50
C LEU A 332 -16.50 -17.80 2.67
N HIS A 333 -16.33 -18.33 3.88
CA HIS A 333 -16.77 -19.66 4.28
C HIS A 333 -17.70 -19.58 5.49
N PRO A 334 -18.88 -18.92 5.40
CA PRO A 334 -19.70 -18.70 6.58
C PRO A 334 -20.20 -20.03 7.15
N ILE A 335 -19.99 -20.27 8.45
CA ILE A 335 -20.35 -21.53 9.12
C ILE A 335 -21.83 -21.82 8.96
N GLN A 336 -22.66 -20.80 9.17
CA GLN A 336 -24.10 -20.89 9.06
C GLN A 336 -24.54 -21.32 7.66
N LEU A 337 -23.95 -20.74 6.61
CA LEU A 337 -24.29 -21.06 5.23
C LEU A 337 -23.69 -22.39 4.77
N ASN A 338 -22.45 -22.69 5.15
CA ASN A 338 -21.78 -23.93 4.76
C ASN A 338 -22.52 -25.18 5.27
N ARG A 339 -23.23 -25.08 6.41
CA ARG A 339 -24.12 -26.16 6.88
C ARG A 339 -25.23 -26.51 5.88
N LEU A 340 -25.70 -25.54 5.12
CA LEU A 340 -26.71 -25.72 4.07
C LEU A 340 -26.06 -26.16 2.76
N LEU A 341 -24.92 -25.56 2.39
CA LEU A 341 -24.22 -25.85 1.14
C LEU A 341 -23.73 -27.29 1.02
N ILE A 342 -23.69 -28.05 2.12
CA ILE A 342 -23.39 -29.49 2.14
C ILE A 342 -24.60 -30.41 2.03
N ALA A 343 -25.82 -29.87 2.05
CA ALA A 343 -27.04 -30.65 1.94
C ALA A 343 -27.22 -31.23 0.51
N LYS A 344 -27.81 -32.42 0.40
CA LYS A 344 -28.10 -33.04 -0.91
C LYS A 344 -28.97 -32.17 -1.81
N ASN A 345 -29.89 -31.40 -1.22
CA ASN A 345 -30.76 -30.46 -1.89
C ASN A 345 -30.29 -28.99 -1.77
N ALA A 346 -29.01 -28.75 -1.49
CA ALA A 346 -28.47 -27.40 -1.29
C ALA A 346 -28.82 -26.43 -2.43
N ARG A 347 -28.75 -26.88 -3.69
CA ARG A 347 -29.10 -26.09 -4.87
C ARG A 347 -30.55 -25.58 -4.82
N GLU A 348 -31.50 -26.45 -4.49
CA GLU A 348 -32.91 -26.08 -4.36
C GLU A 348 -33.11 -25.07 -3.21
N ILE A 349 -32.45 -25.31 -2.08
CA ILE A 349 -32.55 -24.41 -0.93
C ILE A 349 -31.97 -23.03 -1.28
N CYS A 350 -30.78 -22.96 -1.89
CA CYS A 350 -30.18 -21.70 -2.33
C CYS A 350 -31.07 -20.96 -3.33
N GLN A 351 -31.66 -21.68 -4.29
CA GLN A 351 -32.55 -21.09 -5.30
C GLN A 351 -33.80 -20.49 -4.65
N ASN A 352 -34.36 -21.13 -3.63
CA ASN A 352 -35.52 -20.62 -2.89
C ASN A 352 -35.13 -19.47 -1.95
N LEU A 353 -33.97 -19.56 -1.30
CA LEU A 353 -33.45 -18.58 -0.35
C LEU A 353 -33.14 -17.24 -1.03
N TYR A 354 -32.49 -17.33 -2.20
CA TYR A 354 -31.99 -16.17 -2.93
C TYR A 354 -32.05 -16.41 -4.45
N PRO A 355 -33.23 -16.25 -5.08
CA PRO A 355 -33.45 -16.59 -6.49
C PRO A 355 -32.58 -15.82 -7.50
N ALA A 356 -32.11 -14.62 -7.12
CA ALA A 356 -31.26 -13.78 -7.94
C ALA A 356 -29.76 -14.13 -7.84
N GLY A 357 -29.42 -15.17 -7.07
CA GLY A 357 -28.05 -15.62 -6.87
C GLY A 357 -27.65 -16.67 -7.89
N LEU A 358 -26.38 -16.65 -8.28
CA LEU A 358 -25.79 -17.71 -9.09
C LEU A 358 -25.41 -18.89 -8.20
N ILE A 359 -25.65 -20.12 -8.65
CA ILE A 359 -25.30 -21.34 -7.92
C ILE A 359 -24.32 -22.14 -8.77
N ILE A 360 -23.14 -22.42 -8.20
CA ILE A 360 -22.09 -23.22 -8.83
C ILE A 360 -21.96 -24.52 -8.05
N ASP A 361 -22.12 -25.65 -8.75
CA ASP A 361 -21.93 -26.97 -8.16
C ASP A 361 -20.45 -27.20 -7.79
N TYR A 362 -20.20 -28.19 -6.93
CA TYR A 362 -18.86 -28.43 -6.41
C TYR A 362 -17.85 -28.73 -7.54
N LEU A 363 -16.77 -27.95 -7.56
CA LEU A 363 -15.62 -28.10 -8.43
C LEU A 363 -14.34 -27.91 -7.60
N THR A 364 -13.23 -28.44 -8.09
CA THR A 364 -11.92 -28.18 -7.46
C THR A 364 -11.64 -26.67 -7.45
N PRO A 365 -11.35 -26.05 -6.29
CA PRO A 365 -11.08 -24.62 -6.18
C PRO A 365 -9.95 -24.14 -7.11
N GLY A 366 -10.04 -22.89 -7.56
CA GLY A 366 -9.11 -22.28 -8.51
C GLY A 366 -9.68 -22.19 -9.92
N ILE A 367 -8.93 -22.65 -10.93
CA ILE A 367 -9.24 -22.41 -12.35
C ILE A 367 -10.58 -23.03 -12.76
N LYS A 368 -10.93 -24.24 -12.27
CA LYS A 368 -12.19 -24.90 -12.67
C LYS A 368 -13.41 -24.11 -12.22
N VAL A 369 -13.42 -23.63 -10.98
CA VAL A 369 -14.47 -22.73 -10.46
C VAL A 369 -14.51 -21.44 -11.26
N CYS A 370 -13.37 -20.83 -11.57
CA CYS A 370 -13.31 -19.62 -12.39
C CYS A 370 -13.91 -19.84 -13.79
N GLN A 371 -13.64 -20.98 -14.44
CA GLN A 371 -14.20 -21.31 -15.75
C GLN A 371 -15.71 -21.49 -15.68
N GLU A 372 -16.22 -22.11 -14.62
CA GLU A 372 -17.65 -22.30 -14.44
C GLU A 372 -18.39 -20.99 -14.16
N ILE A 373 -17.79 -20.10 -13.35
CA ILE A 373 -18.29 -18.73 -13.17
C ILE A 373 -18.26 -18.00 -14.51
N LYS A 374 -17.16 -18.03 -15.26
CA LYS A 374 -17.04 -17.37 -16.58
C LYS A 374 -18.16 -17.77 -17.55
N ARG A 375 -18.62 -19.04 -17.52
CA ARG A 375 -19.68 -19.55 -18.41
C ARG A 375 -21.08 -19.10 -18.01
N ASN A 376 -21.34 -19.01 -16.70
CA ASN A 376 -22.71 -18.84 -16.18
C ASN A 376 -22.97 -17.46 -15.57
N TYR A 377 -21.92 -16.66 -15.32
CA TYR A 377 -22.04 -15.35 -14.69
C TYR A 377 -22.65 -14.32 -15.64
N THR A 378 -23.80 -13.78 -15.24
CA THR A 378 -24.56 -12.77 -15.99
C THR A 378 -24.72 -11.44 -15.25
N ASN A 379 -23.81 -11.15 -14.30
CA ASN A 379 -23.73 -9.93 -13.48
C ASN A 379 -24.36 -10.04 -12.07
N GLU A 380 -24.53 -11.25 -11.55
CA GLU A 380 -25.05 -11.51 -10.21
C GLU A 380 -24.13 -10.92 -9.13
N ASN A 381 -24.70 -10.49 -8.01
CA ASN A 381 -23.91 -9.99 -6.86
C ASN A 381 -23.62 -11.08 -5.82
N VAL A 382 -24.40 -12.16 -5.83
CA VAL A 382 -24.33 -13.26 -4.86
C VAL A 382 -24.10 -14.55 -5.61
N ILE A 383 -23.03 -15.26 -5.29
CA ILE A 383 -22.71 -16.55 -5.91
C ILE A 383 -22.50 -17.58 -4.79
N PHE A 384 -23.31 -18.63 -4.79
CA PHE A 384 -23.18 -19.77 -3.90
C PHE A 384 -22.30 -20.83 -4.55
N LEU A 385 -21.32 -21.34 -3.80
CA LEU A 385 -20.46 -22.44 -4.21
C LEU A 385 -20.79 -23.66 -3.35
N ILE A 386 -21.47 -24.65 -3.93
CA ILE A 386 -21.87 -25.87 -3.23
C ILE A 386 -20.63 -26.58 -2.66
N ASN A 387 -20.71 -27.03 -1.40
CA ASN A 387 -19.59 -27.61 -0.64
C ASN A 387 -18.33 -26.72 -0.52
N HIS A 388 -18.43 -25.40 -0.72
CA HIS A 388 -17.26 -24.52 -0.73
C HIS A 388 -17.51 -23.21 0.04
N GLY A 389 -18.49 -22.40 -0.36
CA GLY A 389 -18.73 -21.13 0.32
C GLY A 389 -19.57 -20.12 -0.45
N LEU A 390 -19.30 -18.85 -0.19
CA LEU A 390 -20.05 -17.71 -0.71
C LEU A 390 -19.12 -16.72 -1.38
N ILE A 391 -19.54 -16.16 -2.50
CA ILE A 391 -18.93 -14.96 -3.08
C ILE A 391 -19.97 -13.85 -3.08
N ILE A 392 -19.56 -12.67 -2.59
CA ILE A 392 -20.32 -11.42 -2.75
C ILE A 392 -19.46 -10.47 -3.57
N THR A 393 -20.04 -9.87 -4.60
CA THR A 393 -19.35 -8.92 -5.48
C THR A 393 -20.26 -7.77 -5.87
N SER A 394 -19.72 -6.56 -5.93
CA SER A 394 -20.41 -5.34 -6.32
C SER A 394 -19.40 -4.28 -6.76
N ASP A 395 -19.86 -3.29 -7.52
CA ASP A 395 -19.09 -2.09 -7.82
C ASP A 395 -19.10 -1.09 -6.65
N GLU A 396 -20.04 -1.24 -5.72
CA GLU A 396 -20.22 -0.38 -4.55
C GLU A 396 -19.91 -1.12 -3.24
N ILE A 397 -18.98 -0.60 -2.45
CA ILE A 397 -18.55 -1.24 -1.20
C ILE A 397 -19.69 -1.43 -0.19
N LYS A 398 -20.64 -0.48 -0.15
CA LYS A 398 -21.78 -0.54 0.78
C LYS A 398 -22.70 -1.71 0.47
N GLU A 399 -22.85 -2.06 -0.80
CA GLU A 399 -23.65 -3.22 -1.19
C GLU A 399 -23.04 -4.53 -0.72
N ILE A 400 -21.70 -4.64 -0.66
CA ILE A 400 -21.03 -5.84 -0.14
C ILE A 400 -21.51 -6.16 1.28
N TYR A 401 -21.51 -5.17 2.18
CA TYR A 401 -21.97 -5.35 3.56
C TYR A 401 -23.45 -5.70 3.63
N THR A 402 -24.29 -4.95 2.90
CA THR A 402 -25.74 -5.14 2.92
C THR A 402 -26.13 -6.51 2.39
N LEU A 403 -25.54 -6.95 1.28
CA LEU A 403 -25.82 -8.24 0.66
C LEU A 403 -25.31 -9.40 1.53
N LEU A 404 -24.11 -9.29 2.09
CA LEU A 404 -23.59 -10.29 3.00
C LEU A 404 -24.55 -10.49 4.18
N GLU A 405 -24.93 -9.41 4.87
CA GLU A 405 -25.83 -9.51 6.02
C GLU A 405 -27.25 -9.97 5.64
N ASP A 406 -27.78 -9.56 4.49
CA ASP A 406 -29.08 -10.03 4.00
C ASP A 406 -29.08 -11.54 3.74
N VAL A 407 -28.05 -12.07 3.06
CA VAL A 407 -27.91 -13.50 2.79
C VAL A 407 -27.84 -14.30 4.11
N LEU A 408 -27.04 -13.84 5.07
CA LEU A 408 -26.91 -14.49 6.37
C LEU A 408 -28.20 -14.43 7.19
N LEU A 409 -28.89 -13.28 7.19
CA LEU A 409 -30.15 -13.10 7.91
C LEU A 409 -31.27 -13.98 7.35
N ARG A 410 -31.36 -14.10 6.03
CA ARG A 410 -32.34 -15.01 5.40
C ARG A 410 -32.11 -16.45 5.83
N PHE A 411 -30.85 -16.88 5.93
CA PHE A 411 -30.50 -18.20 6.45
C PHE A 411 -30.92 -18.35 7.92
N GLU A 412 -30.57 -17.40 8.78
CA GLU A 412 -30.87 -17.47 10.22
C GLU A 412 -32.39 -17.54 10.48
N LYS A 413 -33.20 -16.85 9.66
CA LYS A 413 -34.67 -16.94 9.72
C LYS A 413 -35.21 -18.35 9.42
N MET A 414 -34.53 -19.14 8.58
CA MET A 414 -34.92 -20.53 8.32
C MET A 414 -34.60 -21.46 9.50
N TYR A 415 -33.61 -21.10 10.33
CA TYR A 415 -33.17 -21.91 11.45
C TYR A 415 -33.08 -21.09 12.76
N PRO A 416 -34.22 -20.65 13.33
CA PRO A 416 -34.24 -19.73 14.48
C PRO A 416 -33.53 -20.24 15.74
N ALA A 417 -33.33 -21.56 15.86
CA ALA A 417 -32.59 -22.16 16.95
C ALA A 417 -31.07 -21.84 16.91
N MET A 418 -30.56 -21.32 15.79
CA MET A 418 -29.17 -20.94 15.62
C MET A 418 -29.00 -19.43 15.78
N ASN A 419 -28.32 -19.02 16.85
CA ASN A 419 -28.01 -17.61 17.10
C ASN A 419 -26.53 -17.32 16.82
N PHE A 420 -26.25 -16.45 15.84
CA PHE A 420 -24.92 -15.96 15.49
C PHE A 420 -24.67 -14.50 15.87
N ASP A 421 -25.58 -13.85 16.60
CA ASP A 421 -25.49 -12.43 16.97
C ASP A 421 -24.23 -12.12 17.78
N LYS A 422 -23.78 -13.08 18.62
CA LYS A 422 -22.52 -12.94 19.36
C LYS A 422 -21.32 -12.69 18.44
N TYR A 423 -21.29 -13.28 17.24
CA TYR A 423 -20.21 -13.02 16.30
C TYR A 423 -20.42 -11.68 15.58
N LYS A 424 -21.65 -11.30 15.23
CA LYS A 424 -21.96 -9.99 14.64
C LYS A 424 -21.59 -8.82 15.56
N ASN A 425 -21.69 -9.03 16.88
CA ASN A 425 -21.28 -8.04 17.87
C ASN A 425 -19.79 -7.69 17.79
N THR A 426 -18.91 -8.58 17.29
CA THR A 426 -17.49 -8.24 17.07
C THR A 426 -17.34 -7.02 16.16
N ASN A 427 -18.00 -7.00 15.00
CA ASN A 427 -17.98 -5.84 14.10
C ASN A 427 -18.58 -4.60 14.74
N ARG A 428 -19.67 -4.75 15.49
CA ARG A 428 -20.34 -3.62 16.12
C ARG A 428 -19.46 -2.98 17.20
N ILE A 429 -18.77 -3.81 18.00
CA ILE A 429 -17.80 -3.38 19.00
C ILE A 429 -16.63 -2.66 18.33
N SER A 430 -15.99 -3.29 17.34
CA SER A 430 -14.88 -2.67 16.59
C SER A 430 -15.28 -1.33 16.02
N ARG A 431 -16.47 -1.23 15.40
CA ARG A 431 -16.96 0.04 14.84
C ARG A 431 -17.06 1.14 15.89
N VAL A 432 -17.69 0.87 17.04
CA VAL A 432 -17.91 1.88 18.09
C VAL A 432 -16.58 2.28 18.74
N VAL A 433 -15.74 1.32 19.12
CA VAL A 433 -14.42 1.57 19.71
C VAL A 433 -13.56 2.39 18.76
N ASN A 434 -13.47 1.97 17.49
CA ASN A 434 -12.66 2.67 16.48
C ASN A 434 -13.16 4.11 16.23
N THR A 435 -14.49 4.31 16.20
CA THR A 435 -15.09 5.63 16.00
C THR A 435 -14.80 6.56 17.18
N VAL A 436 -14.99 6.08 18.41
CA VAL A 436 -14.82 6.92 19.61
C VAL A 436 -13.36 7.26 19.87
N PHE A 437 -12.43 6.33 19.63
CA PHE A 437 -11.00 6.54 19.89
C PHE A 437 -10.20 7.01 18.68
N GLY A 438 -10.75 6.99 17.47
CA GLY A 438 -10.02 7.34 16.24
C GLY A 438 -8.91 6.33 15.91
N ILE A 439 -9.16 5.05 16.18
CA ILE A 439 -8.20 3.94 15.99
C ILE A 439 -8.75 2.92 14.98
N ASN A 440 -8.00 1.84 14.73
CA ASN A 440 -8.35 0.83 13.73
C ASN A 440 -8.06 -0.60 14.25
N ASN A 441 -8.74 -0.95 15.33
CA ASN A 441 -8.68 -2.25 15.99
C ASN A 441 -9.67 -3.25 15.39
N VAL A 442 -9.41 -4.52 15.67
CA VAL A 442 -10.33 -5.64 15.49
C VAL A 442 -10.82 -6.14 16.85
N SER A 443 -11.97 -6.80 16.86
CA SER A 443 -12.57 -7.41 18.04
C SER A 443 -12.68 -8.92 17.88
N TYR A 444 -12.34 -9.63 18.94
CA TYR A 444 -12.35 -11.09 18.99
C TYR A 444 -13.32 -11.56 20.07
N LEU A 445 -14.22 -12.49 19.73
CA LEU A 445 -15.06 -13.16 20.72
C LEU A 445 -14.25 -14.24 21.43
N CYS A 446 -14.12 -14.13 22.76
CA CYS A 446 -13.45 -15.13 23.59
C CYS A 446 -14.39 -16.32 23.84
N GLU A 447 -13.97 -17.50 23.40
CA GLU A 447 -14.71 -18.75 23.62
C GLU A 447 -13.99 -19.71 24.59
N ASP A 448 -12.90 -19.26 25.24
CA ASP A 448 -12.22 -20.06 26.26
C ASP A 448 -13.18 -20.41 27.42
N SER A 449 -13.23 -21.69 27.75
CA SER A 449 -14.19 -22.23 28.73
C SER A 449 -13.91 -21.77 30.16
N VAL A 450 -12.64 -21.53 30.51
CA VAL A 450 -12.23 -21.07 31.84
C VAL A 450 -12.66 -19.61 32.00
N ILE A 451 -12.33 -18.76 31.04
CA ILE A 451 -12.73 -17.34 31.06
C ILE A 451 -14.26 -17.23 31.10
N ASN A 452 -14.97 -17.96 30.23
CA ASN A 452 -16.43 -17.92 30.20
C ASN A 452 -17.09 -18.46 31.49
N ASN A 453 -16.45 -19.37 32.20
CA ASN A 453 -16.90 -19.79 33.53
C ASN A 453 -16.77 -18.66 34.56
N TYR A 454 -15.68 -17.89 34.52
CA TYR A 454 -15.54 -16.69 35.37
C TYR A 454 -16.57 -15.62 35.03
N VAL A 455 -16.77 -15.31 33.75
CA VAL A 455 -17.80 -14.34 33.29
C VAL A 455 -19.20 -14.73 33.78
N SER A 456 -19.53 -16.02 33.78
CA SER A 456 -20.88 -16.49 34.13
C SER A 456 -21.12 -16.71 35.61
N LYS A 457 -20.11 -17.14 36.38
CA LYS A 457 -20.29 -17.58 37.78
C LYS A 457 -19.56 -16.72 38.81
N ASN A 458 -18.54 -15.97 38.40
CA ASN A 458 -17.68 -15.24 39.33
C ASN A 458 -17.21 -13.91 38.72
N SER A 459 -18.18 -13.12 38.22
CA SER A 459 -17.93 -11.88 37.50
C SER A 459 -17.25 -10.81 38.35
N ALA A 460 -17.34 -10.88 39.68
CA ALA A 460 -16.67 -9.96 40.61
C ALA A 460 -15.14 -9.94 40.40
N LEU A 461 -14.52 -11.05 39.99
CA LEU A 461 -13.09 -11.09 39.70
C LEU A 461 -12.69 -10.26 38.47
N LEU A 462 -13.61 -9.98 37.55
CA LEU A 462 -13.37 -9.11 36.39
C LEU A 462 -13.32 -7.63 36.80
N GLU A 463 -13.84 -7.29 37.97
CA GLU A 463 -13.85 -5.94 38.54
C GLU A 463 -12.70 -5.70 39.53
N GLU A 464 -11.81 -6.68 39.70
CA GLU A 464 -10.62 -6.54 40.54
C GLU A 464 -9.65 -5.48 39.96
N ASN A 465 -8.88 -4.85 40.84
CA ASN A 465 -7.81 -3.95 40.41
C ASN A 465 -6.62 -4.75 39.86
N ILE A 466 -5.73 -4.08 39.15
CA ILE A 466 -4.58 -4.72 38.51
C ILE A 466 -3.56 -5.13 39.56
N THR A 467 -3.12 -6.39 39.48
CA THR A 467 -2.17 -6.98 40.42
C THR A 467 -0.74 -7.10 39.88
N PHE A 468 -0.54 -7.18 38.56
CA PHE A 468 0.81 -7.28 37.97
C PHE A 468 0.92 -6.63 36.58
N PRO A 469 2.15 -6.28 36.13
CA PRO A 469 2.37 -5.51 34.90
C PRO A 469 1.80 -6.12 33.62
N ASP A 470 1.91 -7.44 33.42
CA ASP A 470 1.42 -8.08 32.20
C ASP A 470 -0.12 -7.98 32.07
N ALA A 471 -0.85 -8.03 33.18
CA ALA A 471 -2.29 -7.79 33.18
C ALA A 471 -2.61 -6.36 32.71
N LEU A 472 -1.87 -5.34 33.15
CA LEU A 472 -2.05 -3.98 32.61
C LEU A 472 -1.77 -3.92 31.10
N ILE A 473 -0.65 -4.48 30.66
CA ILE A 473 -0.17 -4.40 29.27
C ILE A 473 -1.12 -5.14 28.33
N TYR A 474 -1.66 -6.30 28.70
CA TYR A 474 -2.51 -7.10 27.82
C TYR A 474 -4.00 -6.89 28.05
N CYS A 475 -4.44 -6.77 29.30
CA CYS A 475 -5.85 -6.68 29.69
C CYS A 475 -6.35 -5.23 29.83
N GLY A 476 -5.43 -4.25 29.90
CA GLY A 476 -5.75 -2.82 30.00
C GLY A 476 -6.03 -2.37 31.43
N ILE A 477 -6.30 -1.07 31.62
CA ILE A 477 -6.53 -0.49 32.94
C ILE A 477 -7.77 -1.10 33.63
N ARG A 478 -8.84 -1.34 32.85
CA ARG A 478 -10.12 -1.83 33.39
C ARG A 478 -10.88 -2.63 32.35
N ILE A 479 -11.56 -3.69 32.81
CA ILE A 479 -12.54 -4.41 31.99
C ILE A 479 -13.82 -3.56 31.91
N LEU A 480 -14.36 -3.38 30.71
CA LEU A 480 -15.64 -2.70 30.52
C LEU A 480 -16.78 -3.73 30.49
N SER A 481 -17.72 -3.65 31.42
CA SER A 481 -18.92 -4.48 31.44
C SER A 481 -20.14 -3.66 31.03
N VAL A 482 -20.90 -4.16 30.06
CA VAL A 482 -22.12 -3.53 29.52
C VAL A 482 -23.21 -4.58 29.38
N ASP A 483 -24.40 -4.32 29.91
CA ASP A 483 -25.49 -5.30 29.88
C ASP A 483 -26.12 -5.45 28.49
N ASP A 484 -26.34 -4.31 27.81
CA ASP A 484 -27.02 -4.26 26.51
C ASP A 484 -26.26 -3.38 25.51
N PHE A 485 -26.26 -3.81 24.24
CA PHE A 485 -25.56 -3.09 23.17
C PHE A 485 -26.10 -1.67 22.94
N LEU A 486 -27.36 -1.39 23.27
CA LEU A 486 -27.96 -0.06 23.19
C LEU A 486 -27.23 0.98 24.06
N GLN A 487 -26.60 0.55 25.16
CA GLN A 487 -25.85 1.43 26.06
C GLN A 487 -24.37 1.51 25.71
N PHE A 488 -23.90 0.62 24.82
CA PHE A 488 -22.48 0.39 24.57
C PHE A 488 -21.72 1.63 24.12
N GLU A 489 -22.30 2.45 23.24
CA GLU A 489 -21.64 3.67 22.75
C GLU A 489 -21.49 4.72 23.85
N ALA A 490 -22.49 4.88 24.71
CA ALA A 490 -22.43 5.80 25.84
C ALA A 490 -21.36 5.36 26.86
N GLU A 491 -21.33 4.06 27.19
CA GLU A 491 -20.35 3.48 28.11
C GLU A 491 -18.92 3.59 27.59
N ILE A 492 -18.71 3.40 26.28
CA ILE A 492 -17.40 3.62 25.65
C ILE A 492 -16.98 5.10 25.74
N GLY A 493 -17.91 6.05 25.59
CA GLY A 493 -17.64 7.47 25.79
C GLY A 493 -17.23 7.81 27.23
N LEU A 494 -17.92 7.23 28.21
CA LEU A 494 -17.57 7.37 29.63
C LEU A 494 -16.19 6.76 29.92
N TYR A 495 -15.91 5.56 29.38
CA TYR A 495 -14.61 4.91 29.52
C TYR A 495 -13.48 5.79 28.97
N LYS A 496 -13.63 6.34 27.76
CA LYS A 496 -12.66 7.26 27.14
C LYS A 496 -12.39 8.47 28.04
N SER A 497 -13.44 9.06 28.61
CA SER A 497 -13.33 10.26 29.44
C SER A 497 -12.61 10.00 30.76
N LYS A 498 -12.65 8.75 31.24
CA LYS A 498 -12.05 8.35 32.51
C LYS A 498 -10.61 7.86 32.37
N TYR A 499 -10.31 7.09 31.33
CA TYR A 499 -9.02 6.39 31.21
C TYR A 499 -8.16 6.85 30.03
N GLU A 500 -8.71 7.63 29.09
CA GLU A 500 -8.03 8.11 27.87
C GLU A 500 -7.48 7.02 26.93
N GLU A 501 -7.70 5.74 27.24
CA GLU A 501 -7.34 4.57 26.43
C GLU A 501 -8.57 3.71 26.11
N PRO A 502 -8.55 2.93 25.01
CA PRO A 502 -9.63 2.00 24.70
C PRO A 502 -9.65 0.79 25.64
N PRO A 503 -10.83 0.25 26.00
CA PRO A 503 -10.91 -0.99 26.76
C PRO A 503 -10.42 -2.17 25.91
N LYS A 504 -9.41 -2.89 26.41
CA LYS A 504 -8.88 -4.10 25.75
C LYS A 504 -9.80 -5.30 25.95
N ILE A 505 -10.55 -5.34 27.04
CA ILE A 505 -11.52 -6.40 27.35
C ILE A 505 -12.88 -5.79 27.62
N ILE A 506 -13.90 -6.36 26.97
CA ILE A 506 -15.27 -5.89 26.99
C ILE A 506 -16.18 -7.08 27.27
N VAL A 507 -16.97 -7.02 28.33
CA VAL A 507 -18.06 -7.96 28.59
C VAL A 507 -19.35 -7.31 28.12
N LEU A 508 -20.02 -7.93 27.15
CA LEU A 508 -21.32 -7.51 26.65
C LEU A 508 -22.35 -8.61 26.94
N GLY A 509 -23.25 -8.33 27.87
CA GLY A 509 -24.17 -9.32 28.42
C GLY A 509 -23.41 -10.50 29.03
N LYS A 510 -23.49 -11.68 28.41
CA LYS A 510 -22.82 -12.91 28.87
C LYS A 510 -21.59 -13.30 28.06
N HIS A 511 -21.14 -12.42 27.16
CA HIS A 511 -20.07 -12.70 26.21
C HIS A 511 -18.90 -11.76 26.44
N LEU A 512 -17.67 -12.29 26.38
CA LEU A 512 -16.45 -11.52 26.50
C LEU A 512 -15.79 -11.32 25.14
N TYR A 513 -15.38 -10.10 24.88
CA TYR A 513 -14.72 -9.66 23.66
C TYR A 513 -13.40 -9.01 24.00
N ILE A 514 -12.41 -9.21 23.14
CA ILE A 514 -11.07 -8.66 23.27
C ILE A 514 -10.79 -7.77 22.07
N THR A 515 -10.36 -6.53 22.30
CA THR A 515 -10.04 -5.57 21.24
C THR A 515 -8.54 -5.34 21.16
N SER A 516 -7.99 -5.35 19.95
CA SER A 516 -6.57 -5.09 19.71
C SER A 516 -6.31 -4.75 18.24
N HIS A 517 -5.07 -4.41 17.88
CA HIS A 517 -4.69 -4.09 16.50
C HIS A 517 -4.76 -5.31 15.56
N THR A 518 -4.58 -6.52 16.09
CA THR A 518 -4.67 -7.78 15.31
C THR A 518 -5.34 -8.88 16.13
N LEU A 519 -5.91 -9.88 15.44
CA LEU A 519 -6.47 -11.07 16.12
C LEU A 519 -5.42 -11.87 16.89
N ASN A 520 -4.17 -11.90 16.44
CA ASN A 520 -3.10 -12.59 17.18
C ASN A 520 -2.87 -11.91 18.52
N LYS A 521 -2.86 -10.57 18.56
CA LYS A 521 -2.77 -9.83 19.82
C LYS A 521 -3.99 -10.04 20.71
N CYS A 522 -5.20 -10.17 20.14
CA CYS A 522 -6.37 -10.56 20.93
C CYS A 522 -6.20 -11.94 21.59
N LYS A 523 -5.58 -12.91 20.90
CA LYS A 523 -5.32 -14.24 21.46
C LYS A 523 -4.23 -14.22 22.54
N GLU A 524 -3.16 -13.46 22.35
CA GLU A 524 -2.17 -13.24 23.41
C GLU A 524 -2.82 -12.63 24.66
N THR A 525 -3.73 -11.65 24.48
CA THR A 525 -4.51 -11.08 25.58
C THR A 525 -5.44 -12.11 26.23
N GLU A 526 -6.05 -13.03 25.47
CA GLU A 526 -6.86 -14.12 26.02
C GLU A 526 -6.05 -15.02 26.95
N GLU A 527 -4.85 -15.41 26.56
CA GLU A 527 -3.95 -16.24 27.37
C GLU A 527 -3.57 -15.55 28.68
N VAL A 528 -3.21 -14.27 28.62
CA VAL A 528 -2.85 -13.48 29.81
C VAL A 528 -4.07 -13.27 30.71
N LEU A 529 -5.25 -12.99 30.14
CA LEU A 529 -6.49 -12.84 30.90
C LEU A 529 -6.85 -14.13 31.65
N LYS A 530 -6.73 -15.28 30.99
CA LYS A 530 -6.98 -16.58 31.61
C LYS A 530 -6.05 -16.81 32.80
N ALA A 531 -4.76 -16.58 32.61
CA ALA A 531 -3.78 -16.70 33.69
C ALA A 531 -4.11 -15.75 34.85
N ASN A 532 -4.43 -14.48 34.54
CA ASN A 532 -4.78 -13.48 35.54
C ASN A 532 -6.00 -13.89 36.37
N LEU A 533 -7.07 -14.39 35.75
CA LEU A 533 -8.27 -14.82 36.48
C LEU A 533 -7.99 -15.99 37.40
N ILE A 534 -7.19 -16.97 36.96
CA ILE A 534 -6.78 -18.10 37.80
C ILE A 534 -5.94 -17.63 38.99
N ILE A 535 -5.05 -16.65 38.78
CA ILE A 535 -4.22 -16.07 39.85
C ILE A 535 -5.09 -15.32 40.87
N LEU A 536 -6.06 -14.53 40.41
CA LEU A 536 -6.95 -13.75 41.28
C LEU A 536 -7.89 -14.65 42.11
N ASP A 537 -8.23 -15.83 41.60
CA ASP A 537 -9.10 -16.81 42.25
C ASP A 537 -8.34 -17.70 43.25
N ASN A 538 -7.67 -17.07 44.22
CA ASN A 538 -6.86 -17.77 45.22
C ASN A 538 -7.39 -17.63 46.67
N GLY A 539 -8.43 -16.82 46.89
CA GLY A 539 -9.04 -16.59 48.20
C GLY A 539 -8.18 -15.84 49.22
N LEU A 540 -7.01 -15.33 48.81
CA LEU A 540 -6.08 -14.58 49.66
C LEU A 540 -6.32 -13.06 49.54
N GLU A 541 -5.80 -12.32 50.53
CA GLU A 541 -5.73 -10.85 50.45
C GLU A 541 -4.76 -10.43 49.33
N LYS A 542 -5.21 -9.48 48.49
CA LYS A 542 -4.53 -9.10 47.25
C LYS A 542 -3.79 -7.79 47.42
N THR A 543 -2.61 -7.70 46.80
CA THR A 543 -1.89 -6.44 46.60
C THR A 543 -2.09 -5.99 45.17
N TYR A 544 -2.33 -4.69 44.99
CA TYR A 544 -2.60 -4.09 43.69
C TYR A 544 -1.54 -3.05 43.35
N LEU A 545 -1.33 -2.85 42.05
CA LEU A 545 -0.49 -1.76 41.57
C LEU A 545 -1.13 -0.42 41.95
N SER A 546 -0.31 0.48 42.49
CA SER A 546 -0.67 1.85 42.73
C SER A 546 -0.87 2.61 41.41
N MET A 547 -1.60 3.72 41.45
CA MET A 547 -1.79 4.56 40.26
C MET A 547 -0.45 5.08 39.70
N ALA A 548 0.53 5.34 40.56
CA ALA A 548 1.87 5.77 40.13
C ALA A 548 2.59 4.68 39.32
N GLU A 549 2.48 3.42 39.74
CA GLU A 549 3.06 2.27 39.01
C GLU A 549 2.34 2.03 37.68
N ILE A 550 1.01 2.14 37.66
CA ILE A 550 0.22 2.03 36.42
C ILE A 550 0.63 3.13 35.42
N CYS A 551 0.72 4.39 35.87
CA CYS A 551 1.17 5.49 35.03
C CYS A 551 2.59 5.26 34.51
N PHE A 552 3.53 4.80 35.34
CA PHE A 552 4.90 4.51 34.94
C PHE A 552 4.97 3.44 33.84
N LEU A 553 4.28 2.31 34.04
CA LEU A 553 4.28 1.19 33.09
C LEU A 553 3.68 1.58 31.73
N ASN A 554 2.62 2.39 31.72
CA ASN A 554 1.98 2.85 30.48
C ASN A 554 2.87 3.78 29.62
N HIS A 555 3.88 4.41 30.23
CA HIS A 555 4.80 5.35 29.58
C HIS A 555 6.23 4.79 29.40
N TRP A 556 6.44 3.52 29.73
CA TRP A 556 7.75 2.87 29.66
C TRP A 556 8.23 2.72 28.20
N ASP A 557 9.52 2.98 27.94
CA ASP A 557 10.06 3.03 26.57
C ASP A 557 9.92 1.70 25.79
N ALA A 558 9.93 0.56 26.48
CA ALA A 558 9.64 -0.74 25.86
C ALA A 558 8.19 -0.83 25.36
N GLU A 559 7.25 -0.17 26.03
CA GLU A 559 5.84 -0.13 25.65
C GLU A 559 5.60 0.86 24.50
N LYS A 560 6.34 1.98 24.46
CA LYS A 560 6.37 2.86 23.27
C LYS A 560 6.86 2.11 22.03
N TYR A 561 7.88 1.25 22.18
CA TYR A 561 8.40 0.44 21.09
C TYR A 561 7.42 -0.67 20.67
N ARG A 562 6.71 -1.32 21.61
CA ARG A 562 5.67 -2.32 21.32
C ARG A 562 4.43 -1.75 20.64
N LYS A 563 4.03 -0.52 20.96
CA LYS A 563 2.92 0.19 20.30
C LYS A 563 3.21 0.57 18.83
N LEU A 564 4.49 0.55 18.43
CA LEU A 564 4.95 0.87 17.06
C LEU A 564 5.11 -0.38 16.17
N LEU A 565 5.01 -1.59 16.73
CA LEU A 565 5.06 -2.89 16.05
C LEU A 565 3.64 -3.44 15.82
#